data_AF-A0A7J3V2N2-F1
#
_entry.id   AF-A0A7J3V2N2-F1
#
_cell.length_a   1.000
_cell.length_b   1.000
_cell.length_c   1.000
_cell.angle_alpha   90.00
_cell.angle_beta   90.00
_cell.angle_gamma   90.00
#
_symmetry.space_group_name_H-M   'P 1'
#
loop_
_entity.id
_entity.type
_entity.pdbx_description
1 polymer ?
#
loop_
_entity_poly.entity_id
_entity_poly.type
_entity_poly.pdbx_seq_one_letter_code
_entity_poly.pdbx_strand_id
1 'polypeptide(L)'
;MSELIKWFEKRREAKALMTIQQHLALTTSIVEDLEKAVIAAVKNDAEEMRACIERVASNEREADTLRRKVMDDISRGELTPTARGDIMLFVKRMDMVADW
;
A
#
# COMPACT_ATOMS: atom_id res chain seq x y z
N MET A 1 -18.32 19.14 -23.68
CA MET A 1 -17.77 19.08 -22.31
C MET A 1 -17.80 17.68 -21.70
N SER A 2 -18.79 16.82 -22.01
CA SER A 2 -18.93 15.43 -21.50
C SER A 2 -17.68 14.54 -21.63
N GLU A 3 -17.09 14.43 -22.82
CA GLU A 3 -16.07 13.40 -23.08
C GLU A 3 -14.71 13.70 -22.43
N LEU A 4 -14.36 14.97 -22.29
CA LEU A 4 -13.13 15.39 -21.61
C LEU A 4 -13.19 15.05 -20.11
N ILE A 5 -14.35 15.30 -19.49
CA ILE A 5 -14.57 15.03 -18.05
C ILE A 5 -14.51 13.52 -17.78
N LYS A 6 -15.25 12.71 -18.57
CA LYS A 6 -15.18 11.24 -18.49
C LYS A 6 -13.78 10.68 -18.70
N TRP A 7 -13.00 11.30 -19.60
CA TRP A 7 -11.60 10.91 -19.82
C TRP A 7 -10.73 11.18 -18.59
N PHE A 8 -10.91 12.33 -17.92
CA PHE A 8 -10.21 12.65 -16.67
C PHE A 8 -10.60 11.72 -15.51
N GLU A 9 -11.87 11.34 -15.41
CA GLU A 9 -12.38 10.38 -14.43
C GLU A 9 -11.71 9.01 -14.57
N LYS A 10 -11.75 8.41 -15.77
CA LYS A 10 -11.11 7.11 -16.03
C LYS A 10 -9.62 7.10 -15.70
N ARG A 11 -8.92 8.20 -16.00
CA ARG A 11 -7.49 8.32 -15.70
C ARG A 11 -7.23 8.42 -14.19
N ARG A 12 -8.12 9.07 -13.44
CA ARG A 12 -8.05 9.17 -11.98
C ARG A 12 -8.29 7.81 -11.33
N GLU A 13 -9.30 7.07 -11.80
CA GLU A 13 -9.57 5.70 -11.35
C GLU A 13 -8.39 4.77 -11.60
N ALA A 14 -7.83 4.79 -12.81
CA ALA A 14 -6.66 3.99 -13.17
C ALA A 14 -5.45 4.31 -12.25
N LYS A 15 -5.23 5.59 -11.94
CA LYS A 15 -4.15 6.01 -11.03
C LYS A 15 -4.36 5.53 -9.59
N ALA A 16 -5.60 5.61 -9.09
CA ALA A 16 -5.94 5.09 -7.77
C ALA A 16 -5.70 3.57 -7.70
N LEU A 17 -6.16 2.82 -8.71
CA LEU A 17 -5.93 1.38 -8.80
C LEU A 17 -4.44 1.02 -8.86
N MET A 18 -3.64 1.73 -9.67
CA MET A 18 -2.19 1.53 -9.72
C MET A 18 -1.55 1.78 -8.35
N THR A 19 -1.98 2.82 -7.64
CA THR A 19 -1.41 3.15 -6.31
C THR A 19 -1.79 2.07 -5.28
N ILE A 20 -3.02 1.54 -5.34
CA ILE A 20 -3.45 0.39 -4.51
C ILE A 20 -2.61 -0.85 -4.81
N GLN A 21 -2.33 -1.15 -6.09
CA GLN A 21 -1.49 -2.28 -6.48
C GLN A 21 -0.05 -2.12 -5.97
N GLN A 22 0.50 -0.91 -6.00
CA GLN A 22 1.82 -0.61 -5.44
C GLN A 22 1.83 -0.82 -3.91
N HIS A 23 0.79 -0.35 -3.22
CA HIS A 23 0.63 -0.57 -1.78
C HIS A 23 0.57 -2.05 -1.43
N LEU A 24 -0.15 -2.85 -2.23
CA LEU A 24 -0.21 -4.31 -2.05
C LEU A 24 1.15 -4.96 -2.23
N ALA A 25 1.89 -4.58 -3.28
CA ALA A 25 3.21 -5.13 -3.53
C ALA A 25 4.19 -4.84 -2.39
N LEU A 26 4.22 -3.60 -1.89
CA LEU A 26 5.04 -3.23 -0.73
C LEU A 26 4.64 -4.00 0.53
N THR A 27 3.34 -4.14 0.78
CA THR A 27 2.85 -4.91 1.94
C THR A 27 3.33 -6.36 1.88
N THR A 28 3.28 -6.99 0.70
CA THR A 28 3.83 -8.34 0.50
C THR A 28 5.33 -8.37 0.76
N SER A 29 6.09 -7.40 0.24
CA SER A 29 7.54 -7.34 0.46
C SER A 29 7.92 -7.12 1.93
N ILE A 30 7.11 -6.39 2.71
CA ILE A 30 7.28 -6.25 4.17
C ILE A 30 7.19 -7.62 4.84
N VAL A 31 6.16 -8.40 4.52
CA VAL A 31 5.96 -9.74 5.09
C VAL A 31 7.10 -10.68 4.71
N GLU A 32 7.57 -10.64 3.45
CA GLU A 32 8.70 -11.44 2.98
C GLU A 32 10.02 -11.06 3.67
N ASP A 33 10.29 -9.77 3.89
CA ASP A 33 11.49 -9.34 4.63
C ASP A 33 11.40 -9.66 6.12
N LEU A 34 10.21 -9.62 6.72
CA LEU A 34 10.00 -10.08 8.09
C LEU A 34 10.27 -11.58 8.23
N GLU A 35 9.79 -12.41 7.29
CA GLU A 35 10.09 -13.84 7.25
C GLU A 35 11.62 -14.08 7.21
N LYS A 36 12.32 -13.37 6.32
CA LYS A 36 13.79 -13.45 6.22
C LYS A 36 14.48 -13.03 7.51
N ALA A 37 14.00 -11.98 8.17
CA ALA A 37 14.55 -11.52 9.46
C ALA A 37 14.43 -12.61 10.53
N VAL A 38 13.27 -13.29 10.61
CA VAL A 38 13.04 -14.40 11.54
C VAL A 38 13.98 -15.57 11.24
N ILE A 39 14.13 -15.95 9.97
CA ILE A 39 15.04 -17.03 9.55
C ILE A 39 16.50 -16.69 9.90
N ALA A 40 16.93 -15.45 9.67
CA ALA A 40 18.27 -14.98 10.00
C ALA A 40 18.52 -15.00 11.51
N ALA A 41 17.54 -14.56 12.31
CA ALA A 41 17.61 -14.62 13.76
C ALA A 41 17.79 -16.05 14.29
N VAL A 42 17.04 -17.03 13.75
CA VAL A 42 17.18 -18.45 14.10
C VAL A 42 18.58 -18.99 13.76
N LYS A 43 19.19 -18.49 12.70
CA LYS A 43 20.55 -18.85 12.26
C LYS A 43 21.67 -18.09 13.01
N ASN A 44 21.33 -17.20 13.94
CA ASN A 44 22.26 -16.26 14.58
C ASN A 44 23.01 -15.34 13.58
N ASP A 45 22.40 -15.04 12.45
CA ASP A 45 22.94 -14.08 11.47
C ASP A 45 22.42 -12.67 11.77
N ALA A 46 23.13 -11.97 12.67
CA ALA A 46 22.72 -10.67 13.18
C ALA A 46 22.76 -9.56 12.10
N GLU A 47 23.68 -9.63 11.15
CA GLU A 47 23.77 -8.61 10.09
C GLU A 47 22.62 -8.75 9.09
N GLU A 48 22.32 -9.97 8.63
CA GLU A 48 21.19 -10.16 7.72
C GLU A 48 19.85 -9.86 8.40
N MET A 49 19.68 -10.25 9.66
CA MET A 49 18.51 -9.90 10.45
C MET A 49 18.32 -8.38 10.52
N ARG A 50 19.37 -7.62 10.83
CA ARG A 50 19.32 -6.15 10.91
C ARG A 50 18.99 -5.53 9.55
N ALA A 51 19.60 -6.02 8.48
CA ALA A 51 19.33 -5.55 7.13
C ALA A 51 17.86 -5.79 6.73
N CYS A 52 17.29 -6.95 7.07
CA CYS A 52 15.87 -7.25 6.82
C CYS A 52 14.95 -6.30 7.61
N ILE A 53 15.23 -6.07 8.89
CA ILE A 53 14.44 -5.17 9.75
C ILE A 53 14.49 -3.72 9.23
N GLU A 54 15.65 -3.26 8.77
CA GLU A 54 15.78 -1.93 8.16
C GLU A 54 14.91 -1.79 6.90
N ARG A 55 14.84 -2.84 6.07
CA ARG A 55 13.95 -2.88 4.89
C ARG A 55 12.47 -2.89 5.28
N VAL A 56 12.07 -3.69 6.27
CA VAL A 56 10.70 -3.69 6.83
C VAL A 56 10.30 -2.27 7.23
N ALA A 57 11.10 -1.61 8.07
CA ALA A 57 10.81 -0.26 8.55
C ALA A 57 10.83 0.81 7.43
N SER A 58 11.61 0.61 6.37
CA SER A 58 11.60 1.51 5.22
C SER A 58 10.34 1.34 4.37
N ASN A 59 9.97 0.09 4.10
CA ASN A 59 8.82 -0.25 3.27
C ASN A 59 7.50 0.09 3.97
N GLU A 60 7.39 -0.02 5.31
CA GLU A 60 6.22 0.39 6.09
C GLU A 60 5.97 1.92 5.95
N ARG A 61 7.02 2.74 6.07
CA ARG A 61 6.93 4.19 5.80
C ARG A 61 6.48 4.52 4.37
N GLU A 62 6.95 3.75 3.39
CA GLU A 62 6.51 3.92 1.99
C GLU A 62 5.06 3.47 1.79
N ALA A 63 4.66 2.37 2.41
CA ALA A 63 3.29 1.86 2.39
C ALA A 63 2.30 2.88 2.98
N ASP A 64 2.60 3.48 4.14
CA ASP A 64 1.80 4.56 4.72
C ASP A 64 1.68 5.77 3.76
N THR A 65 2.78 6.12 3.08
CA THR A 65 2.76 7.21 2.10
C THR A 65 1.79 6.91 0.95
N LEU A 66 1.79 5.66 0.45
CA LEU A 66 0.85 5.23 -0.59
C LEU A 66 -0.59 5.17 -0.07
N ARG A 67 -0.82 4.69 1.16
CA ARG A 67 -2.14 4.71 1.82
C ARG A 67 -2.73 6.10 1.83
N ARG A 68 -1.98 7.11 2.30
CA ARG A 68 -2.44 8.50 2.37
C ARG A 68 -2.79 9.04 0.98
N LYS A 69 -1.95 8.76 -0.01
CA LYS A 69 -2.18 9.14 -1.42
C LYS A 69 -3.46 8.51 -1.99
N VAL A 70 -3.71 7.23 -1.70
CA VAL A 70 -4.95 6.56 -2.14
C VAL A 70 -6.17 7.18 -1.47
N MET A 71 -6.11 7.46 -0.17
CA MET A 71 -7.21 8.13 0.56
C MET A 71 -7.52 9.50 -0.03
N ASP A 72 -6.48 10.28 -0.35
CA ASP A 72 -6.63 11.59 -1.00
C ASP A 72 -7.25 11.47 -2.41
N ASP A 73 -6.77 10.53 -3.23
CA ASP A 73 -7.28 10.32 -4.60
C ASP A 73 -8.75 9.87 -4.59
N ILE A 74 -9.13 8.98 -3.66
CA ILE A 74 -10.51 8.49 -3.48
C ILE A 74 -11.44 9.58 -2.96
N SER A 75 -10.97 10.46 -2.07
CA SER A 75 -11.77 11.57 -1.54
C SER A 75 -12.19 12.56 -2.62
N ARG A 76 -11.40 12.67 -3.70
CA ARG A 76 -11.61 13.59 -4.84
C ARG A 76 -12.27 12.92 -6.04
N GLY A 77 -12.51 11.61 -6.01
CA GLY A 77 -13.10 10.85 -7.11
C GLY A 77 -14.63 10.93 -7.14
N GLU A 78 -15.22 10.80 -8.33
CA GLU A 78 -16.67 10.64 -8.51
C GLU A 78 -17.10 9.18 -8.25
N LEU A 79 -16.75 8.65 -7.07
CA LEU A 79 -17.20 7.33 -6.63
C LEU A 79 -18.52 7.43 -5.87
N THR A 80 -19.38 6.44 -6.06
CA THR A 80 -20.57 6.27 -5.21
C THR A 80 -20.15 6.12 -3.75
N PRO A 81 -20.99 6.54 -2.78
CA PRO A 81 -20.66 6.42 -1.36
C PRO A 81 -20.27 5.00 -0.94
N THR A 82 -20.94 3.98 -1.49
CA THR A 82 -20.63 2.57 -1.24
C THR A 82 -19.26 2.17 -1.77
N ALA A 83 -18.98 2.43 -3.05
CA ALA A 83 -17.69 2.08 -3.66
C ALA A 83 -16.52 2.79 -2.97
N ARG A 84 -16.72 4.05 -2.56
CA ARG A 84 -15.75 4.80 -1.76
C ARG A 84 -15.47 4.11 -0.43
N GLY A 85 -16.52 3.72 0.29
CA GLY A 85 -16.43 3.02 1.57
C GLY A 85 -15.69 1.69 1.45
N ASP A 86 -16.01 0.90 0.43
CA ASP A 86 -15.40 -0.41 0.20
C ASP A 86 -13.89 -0.28 -0.06
N ILE A 87 -13.47 0.65 -0.92
CA ILE A 87 -12.04 0.86 -1.21
C ILE A 87 -11.31 1.42 0.02
N MET A 88 -11.91 2.36 0.76
CA MET A 88 -11.30 2.86 2.01
C MET A 88 -11.11 1.73 3.02
N LEU A 89 -12.09 0.84 3.18
CA LEU A 89 -11.98 -0.30 4.08
C LEU A 89 -10.89 -1.27 3.61
N PHE A 90 -10.82 -1.53 2.30
CA PHE A 90 -9.79 -2.40 1.72
C PHE A 90 -8.38 -1.87 1.99
N VAL A 91 -8.13 -0.60 1.68
CA VAL A 91 -6.81 0.03 1.88
C VAL A 91 -6.42 0.04 3.35
N LYS A 92 -7.35 0.33 4.28
CA LYS A 92 -7.10 0.25 5.73
C LYS A 92 -6.71 -1.16 6.17
N ARG A 93 -7.39 -2.19 5.67
CA ARG A 93 -7.08 -3.58 6.03
C ARG A 93 -5.71 -4.02 5.51
N MET A 94 -5.32 -3.58 4.31
CA MET A 94 -3.98 -3.84 3.79
C MET A 94 -2.90 -3.19 4.65
N ASP A 95 -3.11 -1.93 5.00
CA ASP A 95 -2.18 -1.16 5.82
C ASP A 95 -2.01 -1.74 7.23
N MET A 96 -3.07 -2.29 7.82
CA MET A 96 -2.97 -3.05 9.07
C MET A 96 -2.02 -4.26 8.98
N VAL A 97 -1.76 -4.82 7.79
CA VAL A 97 -0.79 -5.91 7.62
C VAL A 97 0.64 -5.37 7.61
N ALA A 98 0.86 -4.16 7.09
CA ALA A 98 2.16 -3.51 7.09
C ALA A 98 2.54 -2.94 8.47
N ASP A 99 1.55 -2.48 9.25
CA ASP A 99 1.72 -1.87 10.57
C ASP A 99 1.92 -2.89 11.72
N TRP A 100 1.55 -4.16 11.54
CA TRP A 100 1.60 -5.22 12.57
C TRP A 100 2.93 -5.97 12.60
#